data_AF-A0A0G1J0M9-F1
#
_entry.id   AF-A0A0G1J0M9-F1
#
_cell.length_a   1.000
_cell.length_b   1.000
_cell.length_c   1.000
_cell.angle_alpha   90.00
_cell.angle_beta   90.00
_cell.angle_gamma   90.00
#
_symmetry.space_group_name_H-M   'P 1'
#
loop_
_entity.id
_entity.type
_entity.pdbx_description
1 polymer ?
#
loop_
_entity_poly.entity_id
_entity_poly.type
_entity_poly.pdbx_seq_one_letter_code
_entity_poly.pdbx_strand_id
1 'polypeptide(L)'
;VTANWLSPLINFDHSLDVSMFIYPIEGKGVLDDLRRKITEMEAEINSDIQRGRIPNIETQIKLEDAKALQEQLAKGAERFYQFGLYITLTADNLEELDHLTKQIQSTLGALLIIAKPATLQMEPGFKTTQPLGQDYLNVTRNMDTTSLATTFPFTSSELTANEGIMYGINEHNDSLVIFDRFTMENANTVILSKSGGGKSFLVKLESLRSLMFDAEVIVANQRKKPGLNNLSSPRTTSSPKSFYLSIR
;
A
#
# COMPACT_ATOMS: atom_id res chain seq x y z
N VAL A 1 16.39 -4.28 4.40
CA VAL A 1 15.17 -3.45 4.51
C VAL A 1 13.98 -4.36 4.23
N THR A 2 12.98 -4.41 5.11
CA THR A 2 11.75 -5.16 4.85
C THR A 2 11.00 -4.46 3.72
N ALA A 3 10.71 -5.19 2.63
CA ALA A 3 9.81 -4.68 1.61
C ALA A 3 8.45 -4.36 2.26
N ASN A 4 7.72 -3.37 1.72
CA ASN A 4 6.33 -3.09 2.07
C ASN A 4 6.10 -2.39 3.43
N TRP A 5 7.03 -1.54 3.88
CA TRP A 5 6.84 -0.75 5.10
C TRP A 5 5.68 0.26 5.00
N LEU A 6 5.25 0.62 3.78
CA LEU A 6 4.11 1.51 3.55
C LEU A 6 2.74 0.83 3.74
N SER A 7 2.70 -0.49 3.93
CA SER A 7 1.45 -1.26 4.06
C SER A 7 0.45 -0.73 5.09
N PRO A 8 0.86 -0.32 6.30
CA PRO A 8 -0.09 0.20 7.30
C PRO A 8 -0.76 1.50 6.86
N LEU A 9 -0.15 2.23 5.93
CA LEU A 9 -0.67 3.47 5.38
C LEU A 9 -1.56 3.23 4.16
N ILE A 10 -1.28 2.18 3.37
CA ILE A 10 -2.16 1.75 2.26
C ILE A 10 -3.46 1.12 2.79
N ASN A 11 -3.36 0.37 3.89
CA ASN A 11 -4.48 -0.34 4.52
C ASN A 11 -5.12 0.49 5.65
N PHE A 12 -4.99 1.82 5.61
CA PHE A 12 -5.60 2.67 6.61
C PHE A 12 -7.12 2.71 6.41
N ASP A 13 -7.90 2.60 7.48
CA ASP A 13 -9.35 2.45 7.43
C ASP A 13 -10.14 3.70 6.98
N HIS A 14 -9.44 4.77 6.55
CA HIS A 14 -10.05 6.03 6.15
C HIS A 14 -9.50 6.52 4.82
N SER A 15 -10.29 7.36 4.13
CA SER A 15 -9.88 7.99 2.87
C SER A 15 -8.66 8.87 3.08
N LEU A 16 -7.61 8.60 2.32
CA LEU A 16 -6.38 9.37 2.31
C LEU A 16 -5.82 9.46 0.90
N ASP A 17 -5.22 10.61 0.59
CA ASP A 17 -4.49 10.82 -0.65
C ASP A 17 -3.00 10.77 -0.36
N VAL A 18 -2.27 9.93 -1.10
CA VAL A 18 -0.82 9.77 -0.95
C VAL A 18 -0.16 10.11 -2.26
N SER A 19 0.79 11.04 -2.20
CA SER A 19 1.61 11.40 -3.34
C SER A 19 3.09 11.21 -3.02
N MET A 20 3.77 10.57 -3.95
CA MET A 20 5.20 10.30 -3.90
C MET A 20 5.90 11.05 -5.02
N PHE A 21 6.92 11.82 -4.68
CA PHE A 21 7.75 12.52 -5.63
C PHE A 21 9.18 11.98 -5.56
N ILE A 22 9.75 11.69 -6.73
CA ILE A 22 11.07 11.08 -6.87
C ILE A 22 11.86 11.93 -7.85
N TYR A 23 12.87 12.62 -7.36
CA TYR A 23 13.76 13.43 -8.19
C TYR A 23 15.16 12.84 -8.21
N PRO A 24 15.71 12.49 -9.40
CA PRO A 24 17.07 12.00 -9.50
C PRO A 24 18.06 13.11 -9.14
N ILE A 25 19.07 12.79 -8.33
CA ILE A 25 20.16 13.71 -8.03
C ILE A 25 21.34 13.40 -8.95
N GLU A 26 21.97 14.43 -9.51
CA GLU A 26 23.22 14.24 -10.24
C GLU A 26 24.33 13.73 -9.31
N GLY A 27 24.89 12.56 -9.64
CA GLY A 27 25.82 11.85 -8.75
C GLY A 27 27.10 12.62 -8.39
N LYS A 28 27.50 13.65 -9.17
CA LYS A 28 28.72 14.43 -8.91
C LYS A 28 28.67 15.16 -7.56
N GLY A 29 27.57 15.88 -7.27
CA GLY A 29 27.46 16.64 -6.02
C GLY A 29 27.47 15.75 -4.79
N VAL A 30 26.76 14.61 -4.85
CA VAL A 30 26.67 13.70 -3.70
C VAL A 30 27.96 12.95 -3.46
N LEU A 31 28.69 12.56 -4.51
CA LEU A 31 30.02 11.96 -4.37
C LEU A 31 31.02 12.92 -3.74
N ASP A 32 30.96 14.21 -4.06
CA ASP A 32 31.84 15.22 -3.47
C ASP A 32 31.50 15.49 -2.00
N ASP A 33 30.21 15.56 -1.64
CA ASP A 33 29.78 15.66 -0.24
C ASP A 33 30.16 14.40 0.57
N LEU A 34 30.01 13.21 -0.01
CA LEU A 34 30.39 11.95 0.62
C LEU A 34 31.92 11.86 0.81
N ARG A 35 32.71 12.29 -0.18
CA ARG A 35 34.17 12.41 -0.08
C ARG A 35 34.57 13.34 1.07
N ARG A 36 33.96 14.53 1.16
CA ARG A 36 34.22 15.47 2.26
C ARG A 36 33.95 14.80 3.61
N LYS A 37 32.82 14.09 3.74
CA LYS A 37 32.46 13.41 5.00
C LYS A 37 33.42 12.26 5.35
N ILE A 38 33.85 11.48 4.36
CA ILE A 38 34.88 10.44 4.54
C ILE A 38 36.19 11.06 5.03
N THR A 39 36.64 12.16 4.42
CA THR A 39 37.86 12.86 4.84
C THR A 39 37.76 13.41 6.27
N GLU A 40 36.62 13.96 6.66
CA GLU A 40 36.38 14.40 8.05
C GLU A 40 36.49 13.23 9.05
N MET A 41 35.86 12.09 8.75
CA MET A 41 35.92 10.89 9.61
C MET A 41 37.34 10.30 9.68
N GLU A 42 38.07 10.26 8.57
CA GLU A 42 39.48 9.82 8.54
C GLU A 42 40.38 10.76 9.35
N ALA A 43 40.16 12.08 9.26
CA ALA A 43 40.91 13.06 10.03
C ALA A 43 40.64 12.93 11.53
N GLU A 44 39.39 12.68 11.94
CA GLU A 44 39.00 12.43 13.33
C GLU A 44 39.73 11.20 13.88
N ILE A 45 39.66 10.06 13.17
CA ILE A 45 40.32 8.82 13.56
C ILE A 45 41.85 9.02 13.64
N ASN A 46 42.46 9.65 12.64
CA ASN A 46 43.91 9.89 12.63
C ASN A 46 44.35 10.83 13.76
N SER A 47 43.56 11.85 14.08
CA SER A 47 43.82 12.75 15.20
C SER A 47 43.78 12.01 16.54
N ASP A 48 42.83 11.09 16.73
CA ASP A 48 42.76 10.28 17.95
C ASP A 48 43.97 9.34 18.08
N ILE A 49 44.37 8.68 16.99
CA ILE A 49 45.58 7.84 16.97
C ILE A 49 46.84 8.65 17.31
N GLN A 50 47.00 9.83 16.70
CA GLN A 50 48.15 10.71 16.96
C GLN A 50 48.20 11.19 18.42
N ARG A 51 47.04 11.36 19.07
CA ARG A 51 46.93 11.72 20.49
C ARG A 51 47.07 10.51 21.43
N GLY A 52 47.35 9.33 20.90
CA GLY A 52 47.45 8.09 21.67
C GLY A 52 46.12 7.61 22.25
N ARG A 53 44.98 8.08 21.71
CA ARG A 53 43.64 7.69 22.13
C ARG A 53 43.17 6.50 21.30
N ILE A 54 42.33 5.66 21.90
CA ILE A 54 41.65 4.60 21.18
C ILE A 54 40.58 5.27 20.31
N PRO A 55 40.59 5.08 18.98
CA PRO A 55 39.60 5.68 18.11
C PRO A 55 38.19 5.20 18.43
N ASN A 56 37.20 6.07 18.22
CA ASN A 56 35.81 5.70 18.41
C ASN A 56 35.38 4.61 17.41
N ILE A 57 34.90 3.48 17.94
CA ILE A 57 34.40 2.34 17.16
C ILE A 57 33.22 2.78 16.27
N GLU A 58 32.34 3.66 16.75
CA GLU A 58 31.20 4.15 15.95
C GLU A 58 31.68 4.92 14.71
N THR A 59 32.72 5.73 14.84
CA THR A 59 33.27 6.51 13.71
C THR A 59 33.94 5.58 12.69
N GLN A 60 34.58 4.49 13.14
CA GLN A 60 35.14 3.48 12.23
C GLN A 60 34.06 2.75 11.43
N ILE A 61 32.98 2.32 12.09
CA ILE A 61 31.85 1.64 11.42
C ILE A 61 31.22 2.58 10.38
N LYS A 62 30.94 3.83 10.76
CA LYS A 62 30.39 4.85 9.83
C LYS A 62 31.31 5.10 8.63
N LEU A 63 32.62 5.09 8.84
CA LEU A 63 33.60 5.25 7.75
C LEU A 63 33.57 4.06 6.79
N GLU A 64 33.50 2.84 7.30
CA GLU A 64 33.42 1.63 6.49
C GLU A 64 32.14 1.64 5.63
N ASP A 65 30.98 1.93 6.25
CA ASP A 65 29.70 2.05 5.56
C ASP A 65 29.72 3.13 4.47
N ALA A 66 30.30 4.30 4.78
CA ALA A 66 30.41 5.40 3.83
C ALA A 66 31.32 5.05 2.63
N LYS A 67 32.40 4.29 2.86
CA LYS A 67 33.28 3.81 1.77
C LYS A 67 32.58 2.79 0.89
N ALA A 68 31.85 1.84 1.48
CA ALA A 68 31.06 0.87 0.72
C ALA A 68 30.01 1.57 -0.16
N LEU A 69 29.30 2.56 0.40
CA LEU A 69 28.33 3.36 -0.34
C LEU A 69 28.99 4.16 -1.47
N GLN A 70 30.14 4.78 -1.21
CA GLN A 70 30.91 5.51 -2.23
C GLN A 70 31.28 4.61 -3.42
N GLU A 71 31.72 3.38 -3.13
CA GLU A 71 32.08 2.41 -4.17
C GLU A 71 30.87 2.02 -5.03
N GLN A 72 29.71 1.79 -4.41
CA GLN A 72 28.47 1.45 -5.12
C GLN A 72 27.99 2.59 -6.03
N LEU A 73 28.08 3.83 -5.56
CA LEU A 73 27.74 5.03 -6.34
C LEU A 73 28.71 5.23 -7.51
N ALA A 74 30.01 5.04 -7.28
CA ALA A 74 31.03 5.17 -8.32
C ALA A 74 30.86 4.11 -9.43
N LYS A 75 30.41 2.90 -9.06
CA LYS A 75 30.04 1.83 -10.00
C LYS A 75 28.70 2.05 -10.70
N GLY A 76 27.90 3.03 -10.27
CA GLY A 76 26.56 3.29 -10.77
C GLY A 76 25.53 2.22 -10.41
N ALA A 77 25.85 1.34 -9.44
CA ALA A 77 24.93 0.32 -8.94
C ALA A 77 23.84 0.94 -8.06
N GLU A 78 24.19 2.03 -7.37
CA GLU A 78 23.26 2.86 -6.59
C GLU A 78 23.18 4.26 -7.18
N ARG A 79 22.01 4.88 -7.05
CA ARG A 79 21.76 6.30 -7.35
C ARG A 79 21.03 6.95 -6.19
N PHE A 80 21.30 8.22 -5.97
CA PHE A 80 20.55 9.01 -5.01
C PHE A 80 19.36 9.71 -5.65
N TYR A 81 18.28 9.74 -4.88
CA TYR A 81 17.05 10.44 -5.21
C TYR A 81 16.66 11.34 -4.05
N GLN A 82 16.08 12.48 -4.37
CA GLN A 82 15.26 13.25 -3.44
C GLN A 82 13.85 12.69 -3.47
N PHE A 83 13.43 12.13 -2.35
CA PHE A 83 12.12 11.53 -2.15
C PHE A 83 11.24 12.42 -1.27
N GLY A 84 10.04 12.75 -1.76
CA GLY A 84 8.98 13.41 -1.02
C GLY A 84 7.79 12.47 -0.86
N LEU A 85 7.28 12.33 0.37
CA LEU A 85 6.06 11.58 0.67
C LEU A 85 5.07 12.50 1.38
N TYR A 86 3.93 12.72 0.74
CA TYR A 86 2.90 13.62 1.22
C TYR A 86 1.58 12.87 1.38
N ILE A 87 0.89 13.14 2.48
CA ILE A 87 -0.37 12.52 2.84
C ILE A 87 -1.37 13.63 3.09
N THR A 88 -2.54 13.57 2.45
CA THR A 88 -3.66 14.47 2.71
C THR A 88 -4.80 13.66 3.32
N LEU A 89 -5.37 14.23 4.38
CA LEU A 89 -6.53 13.70 5.09
C LEU A 89 -7.72 14.60 4.83
N THR A 90 -8.89 13.98 4.67
CA THR A 90 -10.18 14.67 4.55
C THR A 90 -11.13 14.14 5.62
N ALA A 91 -11.88 15.03 6.25
CA ALA A 91 -12.88 14.70 7.26
C ALA A 91 -14.02 15.72 7.20
N ASP A 92 -15.19 15.36 7.74
CA ASP A 92 -16.38 16.21 7.69
C ASP A 92 -16.33 17.35 8.72
N ASN A 93 -15.52 17.20 9.76
CA ASN A 93 -15.35 18.19 10.82
C ASN A 93 -13.93 18.20 11.38
N LEU A 94 -13.59 19.27 12.12
CA LEU A 94 -12.25 19.48 12.65
C LEU A 94 -11.85 18.47 13.73
N GLU A 95 -12.80 18.04 14.57
CA GLU A 95 -12.53 17.07 15.64
C GLU A 95 -12.14 15.70 15.07
N GLU A 96 -12.84 15.27 14.01
CA GLU A 96 -12.52 14.06 13.26
C GLU A 96 -11.18 14.17 12.54
N LEU A 97 -10.89 15.30 11.90
CA LEU A 97 -9.60 15.54 11.25
C LEU A 97 -8.43 15.44 12.24
N ASP A 98 -8.57 16.03 13.43
CA ASP A 98 -7.57 15.96 14.48
C ASP A 98 -7.37 14.53 15.01
N HIS A 99 -8.46 13.76 15.10
CA HIS A 99 -8.42 12.36 15.48
C HIS A 99 -7.67 11.51 14.43
N LEU A 100 -8.04 11.62 13.16
CA LEU A 100 -7.38 10.93 12.04
C LEU A 100 -5.90 11.31 11.94
N THR A 101 -5.57 12.58 12.14
CA THR A 101 -4.18 13.06 12.14
C THR A 101 -3.35 12.36 13.21
N LYS A 102 -3.87 12.22 14.44
CA LYS A 102 -3.19 11.51 15.54
C LYS A 102 -3.03 10.02 15.26
N GLN A 103 -4.03 9.39 14.64
CA GLN A 103 -3.94 7.99 14.25
C GLN A 103 -2.84 7.77 13.21
N ILE A 104 -2.80 8.56 12.14
CA ILE A 104 -1.74 8.47 11.13
C ILE A 104 -0.35 8.72 11.74
N GLN A 105 -0.22 9.74 12.60
CA GLN A 105 1.04 10.02 13.28
C GLN A 105 1.50 8.84 14.15
N SER A 106 0.56 8.16 14.80
CA SER A 106 0.85 6.97 15.62
C SER A 106 1.26 5.77 14.76
N THR A 107 0.55 5.52 13.64
CA THR A 107 0.89 4.48 12.67
C THR A 107 2.28 4.68 12.08
N LEU A 108 2.60 5.90 11.65
CA LEU A 108 3.94 6.25 11.16
C LEU A 108 5.00 6.20 12.27
N GLY A 109 4.64 6.60 13.49
CA GLY A 109 5.51 6.51 14.66
C GLY A 109 5.94 5.07 14.99
N ALA A 110 5.04 4.10 14.82
CA ALA A 110 5.36 2.67 14.96
C ALA A 110 6.40 2.18 13.93
N LEU A 111 6.49 2.86 12.79
CA LEU A 111 7.50 2.63 11.75
C LEU A 111 8.76 3.51 11.93
N LEU A 112 8.87 4.24 13.06
CA LEU A 112 9.91 5.22 13.33
C LEU A 112 9.95 6.39 12.34
N ILE A 113 8.80 6.69 11.71
CA ILE A 113 8.63 7.79 10.78
C ILE A 113 7.93 8.95 11.48
N ILE A 114 8.55 10.12 11.45
CA ILE A 114 8.02 11.33 12.06
C ILE A 114 7.26 12.13 10.99
N ALA A 115 5.94 12.06 11.01
CA ALA A 115 5.09 12.92 10.20
C ALA A 115 5.09 14.35 10.73
N LYS A 116 5.18 15.33 9.81
CA LYS A 116 5.08 16.76 10.15
C LYS A 116 3.85 17.34 9.47
N PRO A 117 2.91 17.93 10.22
CA PRO A 117 1.79 18.64 9.61
C PRO A 117 2.31 19.85 8.83
N ALA A 118 1.72 20.12 7.66
CA ALA A 118 2.03 21.28 6.83
C ALA A 118 1.38 22.56 7.39
N THR A 119 1.64 22.87 8.66
CA THR A 119 1.07 24.03 9.35
C THR A 119 1.46 25.32 8.61
N LEU A 120 0.49 26.19 8.33
CA LEU A 120 0.63 27.39 7.48
C LEU A 120 0.95 27.11 5.99
N GLN A 121 1.02 25.85 5.58
CA GLN A 121 1.22 25.42 4.19
C GLN A 121 0.15 24.40 3.76
N MET A 122 -1.05 24.52 4.33
CA MET A 122 -2.17 23.61 4.07
C MET A 122 -2.59 23.63 2.60
N GLU A 123 -2.68 24.82 1.99
CA GLU A 123 -3.02 24.97 0.57
C GLU A 123 -1.95 24.34 -0.35
N PRO A 124 -0.63 24.66 -0.23
CA PRO A 124 0.42 23.96 -0.96
C PRO A 124 0.43 22.44 -0.73
N GLY A 125 0.19 22.00 0.51
CA GLY A 125 0.13 20.57 0.85
C GLY A 125 -1.01 19.85 0.13
N PHE A 126 -2.20 20.44 0.14
CA PHE A 126 -3.36 19.92 -0.60
C PHE A 126 -3.11 19.88 -2.11
N LYS A 127 -2.52 20.94 -2.69
CA LYS A 127 -2.20 20.96 -4.13
C LYS A 127 -1.16 19.90 -4.52
N THR A 128 -0.23 19.61 -3.63
CA THR A 128 0.85 18.63 -3.85
C THR A 128 0.32 17.20 -3.94
N THR A 129 -0.75 16.88 -3.22
CA THR A 129 -1.37 15.53 -3.23
C THR A 129 -2.40 15.33 -4.34
N GLN A 130 -2.76 16.39 -5.07
CA GLN A 130 -3.62 16.28 -6.24
C GLN A 130 -2.92 15.52 -7.38
N PRO A 131 -3.67 14.83 -8.26
CA PRO A 131 -3.13 14.09 -9.40
C PRO A 131 -2.63 15.01 -10.55
N LEU A 132 -2.04 16.15 -10.21
CA LEU A 132 -1.43 17.12 -11.13
C LEU A 132 0.07 16.87 -11.34
N GLY A 133 0.68 16.02 -10.50
CA GLY A 133 2.11 15.69 -10.58
C GLY A 133 3.03 16.87 -10.30
N GLN A 134 2.59 17.82 -9.45
CA GLN A 134 3.34 19.02 -9.10
C GLN A 134 3.63 19.06 -7.60
N ASP A 135 4.90 19.13 -7.23
CA ASP A 135 5.31 19.30 -5.83
C ASP A 135 5.42 20.79 -5.48
N TYR A 136 4.47 21.27 -4.68
CA TYR A 136 4.46 22.65 -4.20
C TYR A 136 5.18 22.82 -2.86
N LEU A 137 5.38 21.75 -2.10
CA LEU A 137 6.04 21.78 -0.80
C LEU A 137 7.57 21.68 -0.93
N ASN A 138 8.07 20.90 -1.90
CA ASN A 138 9.49 20.64 -2.12
C ASN A 138 10.24 20.20 -0.84
N VAL A 139 9.56 19.46 0.04
CA VAL A 139 10.14 18.88 1.26
C VAL A 139 10.57 17.46 0.96
N THR A 140 11.86 17.30 0.62
CA THR A 140 12.41 16.00 0.21
C THR A 140 13.48 15.49 1.18
N ARG A 141 13.72 14.18 1.14
CA ARG A 141 14.81 13.49 1.83
C ARG A 141 15.64 12.71 0.84
N ASN A 142 16.95 12.64 1.07
CA ASN A 142 17.83 11.82 0.23
C ASN A 142 17.62 10.33 0.55
N MET A 143 17.40 9.53 -0.48
CA MET A 143 17.32 8.07 -0.41
C MET A 143 18.15 7.45 -1.53
N ASP A 144 18.79 6.32 -1.25
CA ASP A 144 19.43 5.45 -2.24
C ASP A 144 18.37 4.63 -3.00
N THR A 145 18.77 3.95 -4.07
CA THR A 145 17.88 3.21 -4.95
C THR A 145 17.24 2.03 -4.22
N THR A 146 18.02 1.32 -3.41
CA THR A 146 17.52 0.17 -2.65
C THR A 146 16.47 0.60 -1.62
N SER A 147 16.72 1.65 -0.85
CA SER A 147 15.73 2.17 0.10
C SER A 147 14.46 2.68 -0.59
N LEU A 148 14.61 3.41 -1.70
CA LEU A 148 13.48 3.89 -2.48
C LEU A 148 12.62 2.76 -3.04
N ALA A 149 13.23 1.68 -3.54
CA ALA A 149 12.49 0.52 -4.08
C ALA A 149 11.55 -0.13 -3.04
N THR A 150 11.89 -0.05 -1.75
CA THR A 150 11.04 -0.61 -0.69
C THR A 150 9.76 0.19 -0.41
N THR A 151 9.68 1.43 -0.92
CA THR A 151 8.49 2.28 -0.81
C THR A 151 7.39 1.88 -1.78
N PHE A 152 7.71 1.07 -2.79
CA PHE A 152 6.74 0.66 -3.80
C PHE A 152 5.63 -0.18 -3.15
N PRO A 153 4.35 0.19 -3.34
CA PRO A 153 3.22 -0.45 -2.68
C PRO A 153 2.93 -1.81 -3.33
N PHE A 154 3.63 -2.86 -2.91
CA PHE A 154 3.37 -4.22 -3.37
C PHE A 154 2.07 -4.81 -2.82
N THR A 155 1.44 -4.16 -1.83
CA THR A 155 0.10 -4.51 -1.34
C THR A 155 -0.99 -3.80 -2.12
N SER A 156 -1.92 -4.58 -2.67
CA SER A 156 -3.19 -4.07 -3.15
C SER A 156 -4.08 -3.67 -1.97
N SER A 157 -4.77 -2.52 -2.07
CA SER A 157 -5.83 -2.11 -1.16
C SER A 157 -6.93 -3.18 -1.10
N GLU A 158 -7.40 -3.48 0.10
CA GLU A 158 -8.40 -4.53 0.33
C GLU A 158 -9.80 -4.07 -0.11
N LEU A 159 -10.54 -4.99 -0.73
CA LEU A 159 -11.93 -4.76 -1.14
C LEU A 159 -12.86 -5.15 0.01
N THR A 160 -12.93 -4.29 1.03
CA THR A 160 -13.90 -4.44 2.12
C THR A 160 -14.73 -3.18 2.22
N ALA A 161 -16.02 -3.30 1.93
CA ALA A 161 -17.03 -2.26 2.11
C ALA A 161 -17.76 -2.47 3.45
N ASN A 162 -18.32 -1.40 4.00
CA ASN A 162 -19.14 -1.45 5.23
C ASN A 162 -20.54 -2.03 4.99
N GLU A 163 -20.91 -2.28 3.73
CA GLU A 163 -22.22 -2.75 3.31
C GLU A 163 -22.13 -3.84 2.24
N GLY A 164 -23.17 -4.68 2.18
CA GLY A 164 -23.28 -5.78 1.24
C GLY A 164 -23.17 -7.16 1.88
N ILE A 165 -22.82 -8.15 1.05
CA ILE A 165 -22.73 -9.54 1.47
C ILE A 165 -21.28 -9.91 1.81
N MET A 166 -21.11 -10.68 2.88
CA MET A 166 -19.83 -11.32 3.17
C MET A 166 -19.51 -12.32 2.05
N TYR A 167 -18.31 -12.28 1.49
CA TYR A 167 -17.80 -13.26 0.52
C TYR A 167 -16.87 -14.28 1.18
N GLY A 168 -16.04 -13.83 2.11
CA GLY A 168 -15.07 -14.68 2.78
C GLY A 168 -14.16 -13.91 3.70
N ILE A 169 -13.00 -14.49 3.96
CA ILE A 169 -11.92 -13.93 4.76
C ILE A 169 -10.72 -13.79 3.84
N ASN A 170 -10.01 -12.68 3.94
CA ASN A 170 -8.73 -12.48 3.27
C ASN A 170 -7.65 -13.30 4.00
N GLU A 171 -7.03 -14.26 3.31
CA GLU A 171 -6.02 -15.14 3.92
C GLU A 171 -4.73 -14.42 4.31
N HIS A 172 -4.50 -13.19 3.83
CA HIS A 172 -3.28 -12.44 4.12
C HIS A 172 -3.32 -11.71 5.46
N ASN A 173 -4.50 -11.28 5.91
CA ASN A 173 -4.64 -10.44 7.10
C ASN A 173 -5.88 -10.76 7.95
N ASP A 174 -6.57 -11.86 7.64
CA ASP A 174 -7.78 -12.33 8.33
C ASP A 174 -8.95 -11.32 8.32
N SER A 175 -8.93 -10.30 7.45
CA SER A 175 -10.03 -9.34 7.33
C SER A 175 -11.25 -9.95 6.64
N LEU A 176 -12.44 -9.47 6.99
CA LEU A 176 -13.67 -9.88 6.33
C LEU A 176 -13.78 -9.19 4.96
N VAL A 177 -14.02 -9.97 3.91
CA VAL A 177 -14.34 -9.44 2.58
C VAL A 177 -15.86 -9.27 2.50
N ILE A 178 -16.33 -8.04 2.67
CA ILE A 178 -17.74 -7.65 2.57
C ILE A 178 -17.88 -6.72 1.38
N PHE A 179 -18.84 -6.99 0.51
CA PHE A 179 -18.98 -6.22 -0.72
C PHE A 179 -20.41 -6.26 -1.26
N ASP A 180 -20.94 -5.10 -1.65
CA ASP A 180 -22.17 -5.00 -2.43
C ASP A 180 -21.85 -4.69 -3.89
N ARG A 181 -22.00 -5.69 -4.77
CA ARG A 181 -21.77 -5.53 -6.20
C ARG A 181 -22.79 -4.61 -6.89
N PHE A 182 -23.96 -4.37 -6.31
CA PHE A 182 -24.98 -3.52 -6.91
C PHE A 182 -24.64 -2.03 -6.83
N THR A 183 -23.66 -1.68 -5.98
CA THR A 183 -23.08 -0.33 -5.92
C THR A 183 -22.14 -0.01 -7.08
N MET A 184 -21.68 -1.03 -7.81
CA MET A 184 -20.78 -0.87 -8.95
C MET A 184 -21.54 -0.44 -10.20
N GLU A 185 -20.83 0.20 -11.14
CA GLU A 185 -21.37 0.53 -12.48
C GLU A 185 -21.89 -0.71 -13.22
N ASN A 186 -21.30 -1.88 -12.94
CA ASN A 186 -21.74 -3.15 -13.49
C ASN A 186 -21.75 -4.24 -12.40
N ALA A 187 -22.95 -4.75 -12.09
CA ALA A 187 -23.18 -5.78 -11.09
C ALA A 187 -22.93 -7.22 -11.59
N ASN A 188 -22.42 -7.41 -12.80
CA ASN A 188 -22.17 -8.75 -13.34
C ASN A 188 -20.99 -9.43 -12.62
N THR A 189 -21.12 -10.73 -12.35
CA THR A 189 -20.08 -11.52 -11.67
C THR A 189 -19.76 -12.79 -12.45
N VAL A 190 -18.47 -13.13 -12.57
CA VAL A 190 -18.00 -14.37 -13.22
C VAL A 190 -17.22 -15.23 -12.22
N ILE A 191 -17.73 -16.42 -11.92
CA ILE A 191 -17.10 -17.36 -10.98
C ILE A 191 -16.42 -18.51 -11.73
N LEU A 192 -15.09 -18.54 -11.66
CA LEU A 192 -14.23 -19.57 -12.26
C LEU A 192 -13.54 -20.39 -11.18
N SER A 193 -13.55 -21.71 -11.32
CA SER A 193 -12.83 -22.61 -10.40
C SER A 193 -12.61 -23.98 -11.05
N LYS A 194 -11.59 -24.70 -10.58
CA LYS A 194 -11.36 -26.10 -10.93
C LYS A 194 -12.48 -26.98 -10.35
N SER A 195 -12.66 -28.20 -10.89
CA SER A 195 -13.64 -29.13 -10.34
C SER A 195 -13.34 -29.45 -8.88
N GLY A 196 -14.31 -29.25 -7.99
CA GLY A 196 -14.14 -29.43 -6.55
C GLY A 196 -13.67 -28.18 -5.78
N GLY A 197 -13.27 -27.11 -6.46
CA GLY A 197 -12.75 -25.88 -5.81
C GLY A 197 -13.84 -24.93 -5.29
N GLY A 198 -14.95 -25.45 -4.77
CA GLY A 198 -15.94 -24.64 -4.05
C GLY A 198 -16.91 -23.79 -4.87
N LYS A 199 -16.84 -23.74 -6.22
CA LYS A 199 -17.75 -22.91 -7.05
C LYS A 199 -19.24 -23.08 -6.72
N SER A 200 -19.74 -24.32 -6.63
CA SER A 200 -21.16 -24.56 -6.33
C SER A 200 -21.52 -24.17 -4.90
N PHE A 201 -20.57 -24.20 -3.97
CA PHE A 201 -20.79 -23.79 -2.59
C PHE A 201 -20.88 -22.27 -2.51
N LEU A 202 -19.91 -21.56 -3.08
CA LEU A 202 -19.89 -20.09 -3.17
C LEU A 202 -21.18 -19.54 -3.78
N VAL A 203 -21.58 -20.05 -4.95
CA VAL A 203 -22.81 -19.61 -5.64
C VAL A 203 -24.06 -19.78 -4.78
N LYS A 204 -24.20 -20.91 -4.07
CA LYS A 204 -25.37 -21.16 -3.20
C LYS A 204 -25.37 -20.20 -2.02
N LEU A 205 -24.20 -19.97 -1.44
CA LEU A 205 -24.03 -19.13 -0.27
C LEU A 205 -24.31 -17.67 -0.60
N GLU A 206 -23.75 -17.19 -1.71
CA GLU A 206 -24.02 -15.87 -2.28
C GLU A 206 -25.50 -15.68 -2.62
N SER A 207 -26.15 -16.68 -3.23
CA SER A 207 -27.59 -16.66 -3.55
C SER A 207 -28.45 -16.55 -2.29
N LEU A 208 -28.15 -17.35 -1.26
CA LEU A 208 -28.87 -17.30 0.01
C LEU A 208 -28.71 -15.95 0.72
N ARG A 209 -27.50 -15.39 0.72
CA ARG A 209 -27.24 -14.07 1.30
C ARG A 209 -27.98 -12.99 0.50
N SER A 210 -27.94 -13.04 -0.83
CA SER A 210 -28.66 -12.07 -1.68
C SER A 210 -30.18 -12.12 -1.45
N LEU A 211 -30.76 -13.30 -1.27
CA LEU A 211 -32.19 -13.45 -0.94
C LEU A 211 -32.55 -12.83 0.42
N MET A 212 -31.62 -12.78 1.38
CA MET A 212 -31.84 -12.10 2.67
C MET A 212 -31.82 -10.57 2.54
N PHE A 213 -31.25 -10.04 1.45
CA PHE A 213 -31.27 -8.64 1.07
C PHE A 213 -32.32 -8.36 -0.02
N ASP A 214 -33.41 -9.16 -0.05
CA ASP A 214 -34.56 -9.02 -0.95
C ASP A 214 -34.24 -9.09 -2.46
N ALA A 215 -33.09 -9.65 -2.85
CA ALA A 215 -32.76 -9.81 -4.27
C ALA A 215 -33.46 -11.03 -4.89
N GLU A 216 -33.91 -10.92 -6.16
CA GLU A 216 -34.51 -12.04 -6.88
C GLU A 216 -33.42 -12.90 -7.53
N VAL A 217 -33.36 -14.18 -7.18
CA VAL A 217 -32.31 -15.08 -7.65
C VAL A 217 -32.86 -16.14 -8.60
N ILE A 218 -32.44 -16.08 -9.88
CA ILE A 218 -32.78 -17.07 -10.90
C ILE A 218 -31.56 -17.94 -11.21
N VAL A 219 -31.68 -19.24 -10.93
CA VAL A 219 -30.60 -20.21 -11.14
C VAL A 219 -30.82 -21.06 -12.39
N ALA A 220 -30.01 -20.86 -13.43
CA ALA A 220 -29.99 -21.72 -14.60
C ALA A 220 -28.92 -22.82 -14.46
N ASN A 221 -29.34 -24.05 -14.16
CA ASN A 221 -28.43 -25.18 -13.94
C ASN A 221 -28.62 -26.31 -14.96
N GLN A 222 -27.55 -26.61 -15.72
CA GLN A 222 -27.52 -27.69 -16.71
C GLN A 222 -27.27 -29.10 -16.11
N ARG A 223 -26.88 -29.22 -14.83
CA ARG A 223 -26.62 -30.51 -14.15
C ARG A 223 -27.53 -30.67 -12.93
N LYS A 224 -28.44 -31.66 -12.93
CA LYS A 224 -29.23 -32.01 -11.74
C LYS A 224 -28.28 -32.36 -10.57
N LYS A 225 -28.19 -31.47 -9.59
CA LYS A 225 -27.55 -31.73 -8.29
C LYS A 225 -28.62 -31.58 -7.20
N PRO A 226 -28.70 -32.51 -6.23
CA PRO A 226 -29.68 -32.40 -5.15
C PRO A 226 -29.44 -31.12 -4.31
N GLY A 227 -30.54 -30.48 -3.88
CA GLY A 227 -30.54 -29.30 -3.00
C GLY A 227 -30.76 -27.93 -3.65
N LEU A 228 -31.05 -27.85 -4.95
CA LEU A 228 -31.46 -26.61 -5.64
C LEU A 228 -32.95 -26.60 -6.05
N ASN A 229 -33.65 -27.72 -5.89
CA ASN A 229 -35.01 -27.90 -6.38
C ASN A 229 -36.09 -27.17 -5.55
N ASN A 230 -35.73 -26.59 -4.40
CA ASN A 230 -36.69 -25.92 -3.52
C ASN A 230 -36.79 -24.41 -3.76
N LEU A 231 -36.03 -23.85 -4.72
CA LEU A 231 -35.92 -22.38 -4.89
C LEU A 231 -36.41 -21.84 -6.25
N SER A 232 -36.91 -22.68 -7.16
CA SER A 232 -37.88 -22.34 -8.23
C SER A 232 -37.89 -23.40 -9.34
N SER A 233 -39.04 -23.55 -10.00
CA SER A 233 -39.24 -24.29 -11.27
C SER A 233 -39.76 -23.29 -12.33
N PRO A 234 -39.49 -23.42 -13.66
CA PRO A 234 -39.49 -24.67 -14.43
C PRO A 234 -38.30 -24.89 -15.40
N ARG A 235 -38.34 -26.08 -16.00
CA ARG A 235 -37.35 -26.81 -16.84
C ARG A 235 -36.99 -26.14 -18.17
N THR A 236 -35.77 -26.38 -18.68
CA THR A 236 -35.50 -26.90 -20.05
C THR A 236 -34.02 -27.33 -20.26
N THR A 237 -33.79 -28.10 -21.32
CA THR A 237 -32.73 -29.08 -21.61
C THR A 237 -31.50 -28.60 -22.41
N SER A 238 -30.41 -29.37 -22.32
CA SER A 238 -29.23 -29.53 -23.23
C SER A 238 -27.94 -28.69 -22.97
N SER A 239 -26.79 -29.32 -23.28
CA SER A 239 -25.37 -29.20 -22.83
C SER A 239 -24.52 -27.97 -23.27
N PRO A 240 -23.20 -27.85 -22.95
CA PRO A 240 -22.49 -28.00 -21.66
C PRO A 240 -21.72 -26.71 -21.23
N LYS A 241 -21.41 -26.62 -19.93
CA LYS A 241 -20.41 -25.74 -19.26
C LYS A 241 -20.68 -24.23 -19.30
N SER A 242 -21.68 -23.77 -18.55
CA SER A 242 -21.70 -22.45 -17.89
C SER A 242 -22.74 -22.49 -16.77
N PHE A 243 -22.47 -21.83 -15.66
CA PHE A 243 -23.46 -21.60 -14.59
C PHE A 243 -23.80 -20.12 -14.72
N TYR A 244 -25.01 -19.82 -15.21
CA TYR A 244 -25.52 -18.46 -15.29
C TYR A 244 -26.39 -18.24 -14.06
N LEU A 245 -25.99 -17.29 -13.23
CA LEU A 245 -26.80 -16.75 -12.15
C LEU A 245 -27.16 -15.32 -12.59
N SER A 246 -28.43 -15.11 -12.92
CA SER A 246 -28.93 -13.75 -13.15
C SER A 246 -29.62 -13.35 -11.86
N ILE A 247 -29.09 -12.35 -11.20
CA ILE A 247 -29.72 -11.70 -10.06
C ILE A 247 -30.22 -10.36 -10.58
N ARG A 248 -31.54 -10.15 -10.50
CA ARG A 248 -32.20 -8.92 -10.92
C ARG A 248 -32.72 -8.18 -9.70
#